data_AF-A0A9X3Z1K6-F1
#
_entry.id   AF-A0A9X3Z1K6-F1
#
_cell.length_a   1.000
_cell.length_b   1.000
_cell.length_c   1.000
_cell.angle_alpha   90.00
_cell.angle_beta   90.00
_cell.angle_gamma   90.00
#
_symmetry.space_group_name_H-M   'P 1'
#
loop_
_entity.id
_entity.type
_entity.pdbx_description
1 polymer ?
#
loop_
_entity_poly.entity_id
_entity_poly.type
_entity_poly.pdbx_seq_one_letter_code
_entity_poly.pdbx_strand_id
1 'polypeptide(L)'
;MQLRKRAIGLSLLATLTLLFGGWFLYQKMEVEEPLRTQIGQMQSAELTHLDVNKDRIEIKLQVTRPDLFPQEYRRLLQETAALAGGKTVEVGVDNRSQDLEQIWMDGLFSFTEAVDLHQYSRIPQMLTEWKTAHRLDEASALMDDRNVYVYMKKGKDDFYAIVPRSAGNEVTTHG
;
A
#
# COMPACT_ATOMS: atom_id res chain seq x y z
N MET A 1 22.75 41.15 -34.90
CA MET A 1 22.53 39.68 -34.78
C MET A 1 22.33 39.17 -33.34
N GLN A 2 22.91 39.79 -32.30
CA GLN A 2 22.79 39.28 -30.91
C GLN A 2 21.36 39.37 -30.32
N LEU A 3 20.61 40.44 -30.60
CA LEU A 3 19.22 40.60 -30.15
C LEU A 3 18.26 39.52 -30.70
N ARG A 4 18.44 39.11 -31.96
CA ARG A 4 17.62 38.05 -32.58
C ARG A 4 17.89 36.69 -31.94
N LYS A 5 19.15 36.37 -31.61
CA LYS A 5 19.50 35.12 -30.90
C LYS A 5 18.90 35.07 -29.49
N ARG A 6 18.86 36.19 -28.77
CA ARG A 6 18.23 36.28 -27.44
C ARG A 6 16.72 36.08 -27.50
N ALA A 7 16.04 36.70 -28.47
CA ALA A 7 14.59 36.55 -28.64
C ALA A 7 14.20 35.10 -29.01
N ILE A 8 14.94 34.46 -29.91
CA ILE A 8 14.73 33.05 -30.29
C ILE A 8 14.96 32.12 -29.08
N GLY A 9 16.02 32.39 -28.29
CA GLY A 9 16.29 31.65 -27.06
C GLY A 9 15.16 31.76 -26.04
N LEU A 10 14.64 32.97 -25.82
CA LEU A 10 13.51 33.22 -24.92
C LEU A 10 12.21 32.55 -25.38
N SER A 11 11.88 32.63 -26.67
CA SER A 11 10.67 31.99 -27.19
C SER A 11 10.75 30.46 -27.09
N LEU A 12 11.93 29.88 -27.36
CA LEU A 12 12.17 28.44 -27.24
C LEU A 12 12.06 27.98 -25.77
N LEU A 13 12.65 28.75 -24.85
CA LEU A 13 12.59 28.44 -23.42
C LEU A 13 11.15 28.54 -22.89
N ALA A 14 10.41 29.56 -23.31
CA ALA A 14 9.00 29.70 -22.98
C ALA A 14 8.14 28.54 -23.52
N THR A 15 8.38 28.10 -24.76
CA THR A 15 7.65 26.94 -25.33
C THR A 15 8.01 25.66 -24.60
N LEU A 16 9.29 25.42 -24.28
CA LEU A 16 9.71 24.24 -23.52
C LEU A 16 9.07 24.24 -22.13
N THR A 17 9.09 25.35 -21.40
CA THR A 17 8.41 25.45 -20.09
C THR A 17 6.92 25.18 -20.20
N LEU A 18 6.26 25.65 -21.25
CA LEU A 18 4.82 25.45 -21.42
C LEU A 18 4.49 24.00 -21.78
N LEU A 19 5.30 23.37 -22.64
CA LEU A 19 5.09 22.02 -23.14
C LEU A 19 5.43 20.96 -22.08
N PHE A 20 6.47 21.18 -21.27
CA PHE A 20 6.86 20.27 -20.19
C PHE A 20 6.23 20.63 -18.84
N GLY A 21 5.98 21.91 -18.57
CA GLY A 21 5.42 22.38 -17.30
C GLY A 21 3.95 22.01 -17.12
N GLY A 22 3.16 21.98 -18.20
CA GLY A 22 1.74 21.59 -18.13
C GLY A 22 1.54 20.17 -17.65
N TRP A 23 2.31 19.21 -18.17
CA TRP A 23 2.27 17.82 -17.72
C TRP A 23 2.72 17.66 -16.27
N PHE A 24 3.83 18.31 -15.90
CA PHE A 24 4.36 18.26 -14.54
C PHE A 24 3.36 18.83 -13.51
N LEU A 25 2.72 19.97 -13.83
CA LEU A 25 1.71 20.58 -12.98
C LEU A 25 0.48 19.69 -12.83
N TYR A 26 -0.02 19.11 -13.93
CA TYR A 26 -1.16 18.20 -13.90
C TYR A 26 -0.89 16.98 -13.02
N GLN A 27 0.26 16.31 -13.19
CA GLN A 27 0.61 15.14 -12.38
C GLN A 27 0.69 15.47 -10.89
N LYS A 28 1.18 16.67 -10.56
CA LYS A 28 1.33 17.11 -9.18
C LYS A 28 -0.02 17.46 -8.54
N MET A 29 -0.84 18.27 -9.21
CA MET A 29 -2.09 18.82 -8.65
C MET A 29 -3.28 17.85 -8.70
N GLU A 30 -3.35 16.99 -9.72
CA GLU A 30 -4.54 16.17 -9.96
C GLU A 30 -4.38 14.73 -9.50
N VAL A 31 -3.15 14.29 -9.22
CA VAL A 31 -2.85 12.92 -8.78
C VAL A 31 -2.11 12.92 -7.45
N GLU A 32 -0.94 13.55 -7.38
CA GLU A 32 -0.10 13.47 -6.18
C GLU A 32 -0.73 14.16 -4.96
N GLU A 33 -1.17 15.41 -5.09
CA GLU A 33 -1.78 16.17 -3.98
C GLU A 33 -3.09 15.56 -3.44
N PRO A 34 -4.04 15.11 -4.29
CA PRO A 34 -5.24 14.42 -3.83
C PRO A 34 -4.91 13.14 -3.05
N LEU A 35 -3.97 12.33 -3.55
CA LEU A 35 -3.54 11.11 -2.86
C LEU A 35 -2.89 11.42 -1.51
N ARG A 36 -1.99 12.41 -1.45
CA ARG A 36 -1.39 12.85 -0.17
C ARG A 36 -2.45 13.31 0.82
N THR A 37 -3.43 14.08 0.35
CA THR A 37 -4.52 14.59 1.19
C THR A 37 -5.37 13.46 1.74
N GLN A 38 -5.75 12.51 0.89
CA GLN A 38 -6.55 11.35 1.29
C GLN A 38 -5.82 10.46 2.28
N ILE A 39 -4.55 10.14 2.01
CA ILE A 39 -3.73 9.32 2.92
C ILE A 39 -3.49 10.07 4.23
N GLY A 40 -3.31 11.40 4.20
CA GLY A 40 -3.20 12.23 5.40
C GLY A 40 -4.45 12.28 6.27
N GLN A 41 -5.61 11.83 5.77
CA GLN A 41 -6.85 11.69 6.55
C GLN A 41 -7.02 10.30 7.19
N MET A 42 -6.17 9.34 6.81
CA MET A 42 -6.19 8.00 7.39
C MET A 42 -5.83 8.07 8.88
N GLN A 43 -6.60 7.37 9.71
CA GLN A 43 -6.26 7.20 11.13
C GLN A 43 -5.43 5.94 11.36
N SER A 44 -5.43 5.03 10.39
CA SER A 44 -4.84 3.71 10.52
C SER A 44 -3.40 3.59 10.05
N ALA A 45 -2.91 4.55 9.26
CA ALA A 45 -1.55 4.54 8.74
C ALA A 45 -1.06 5.95 8.37
N GLU A 46 0.25 6.09 8.32
CA GLU A 46 0.94 7.30 7.90
C GLU A 46 1.66 7.07 6.56
N LEU A 47 1.72 8.10 5.72
CA LEU A 47 2.44 8.04 4.45
C LEU A 47 3.95 8.07 4.69
N THR A 48 4.66 7.00 4.31
CA THR A 48 6.12 6.97 4.35
C THR A 48 6.74 7.31 3.00
N HIS A 49 6.11 6.83 1.91
CA HIS A 49 6.57 7.09 0.56
C HIS A 49 5.40 7.23 -0.42
N LEU A 50 5.51 8.22 -1.30
CA LEU A 50 4.63 8.36 -2.46
C LEU A 50 5.49 8.74 -3.65
N ASP A 51 5.45 7.92 -4.68
CA ASP A 51 6.05 8.19 -5.98
C ASP A 51 5.01 8.00 -7.08
N VAL A 52 4.77 9.07 -7.83
CA VAL A 52 3.85 9.06 -8.97
C VAL A 52 4.71 9.25 -10.20
N ASN A 53 4.76 8.21 -11.03
CA ASN A 53 5.46 8.19 -12.31
C ASN A 53 4.49 8.15 -13.48
N LYS A 54 5.03 8.14 -14.71
CA LYS A 54 4.21 8.08 -15.92
C LYS A 54 3.34 6.81 -15.98
N ASP A 55 3.88 5.66 -15.55
CA ASP A 55 3.22 4.35 -15.69
C ASP A 55 2.84 3.70 -14.35
N ARG A 56 3.34 4.22 -13.22
CA ARG A 56 3.18 3.61 -11.89
C ARG A 56 2.87 4.65 -10.82
N ILE A 57 2.04 4.28 -9.87
CA ILE A 57 1.85 4.96 -8.57
C ILE A 57 2.31 3.98 -7.50
N GLU A 58 3.33 4.37 -6.73
CA GLU A 58 3.85 3.60 -5.62
C GLU A 58 3.56 4.33 -4.31
N ILE A 59 2.89 3.62 -3.40
CA ILE A 59 2.50 4.12 -2.08
C ILE A 59 3.06 3.16 -1.04
N LYS A 60 3.79 3.70 -0.06
CA LYS A 60 4.21 2.98 1.15
C LYS A 60 3.61 3.63 2.37
N LEU A 61 3.13 2.79 3.28
CA LEU A 61 2.41 3.21 4.48
C LEU A 61 3.06 2.59 5.73
N GLN A 62 3.14 3.37 6.80
CA GLN A 62 3.41 2.86 8.13
C GLN A 62 2.07 2.66 8.84
N VAL A 63 1.66 1.43 9.09
CA VAL A 63 0.42 1.11 9.80
C VAL A 63 0.59 1.43 11.29
N THR A 64 -0.34 2.22 11.83
CA THR A 64 -0.36 2.66 13.23
C THR A 64 -1.57 2.12 14.00
N ARG A 65 -2.70 1.88 13.32
CA ARG A 65 -3.90 1.26 13.90
C ARG A 65 -4.34 0.06 13.06
N PRO A 66 -3.82 -1.15 13.37
CA PRO A 66 -4.03 -2.35 12.54
C PRO A 66 -5.50 -2.78 12.46
N ASP A 67 -6.31 -2.42 13.47
CA ASP A 67 -7.75 -2.69 13.56
C ASP A 67 -8.59 -1.91 12.55
N LEU A 68 -8.18 -0.69 12.22
CA LEU A 68 -8.89 0.20 11.28
C LEU A 68 -8.35 0.08 9.85
N PHE A 69 -7.11 -0.38 9.70
CA PHE A 69 -6.39 -0.37 8.43
C PHE A 69 -7.10 -1.08 7.27
N PRO A 70 -7.70 -2.28 7.43
CA PRO A 70 -8.35 -2.96 6.32
C PRO A 70 -9.43 -2.11 5.63
N GLN A 71 -10.22 -1.35 6.39
CA GLN A 71 -11.29 -0.53 5.84
C GLN A 71 -10.74 0.67 5.07
N GLU A 72 -9.76 1.38 5.64
CA GLU A 72 -9.16 2.55 5.01
C GLU A 72 -8.30 2.14 3.79
N TYR A 73 -7.59 1.01 3.86
CA TYR A 73 -6.83 0.46 2.75
C TYR A 73 -7.70 0.13 1.53
N ARG A 74 -8.87 -0.50 1.73
CA ARG A 74 -9.81 -0.74 0.62
C ARG A 74 -10.29 0.55 -0.03
N ARG A 75 -10.60 1.57 0.79
CA ARG A 75 -11.01 2.88 0.29
C ARG A 75 -9.88 3.56 -0.49
N LEU A 76 -8.65 3.51 0.03
CA LEU A 76 -7.47 4.02 -0.64
C LEU A 76 -7.26 3.36 -2.00
N LEU A 77 -7.37 2.03 -2.10
CA LEU A 77 -7.25 1.31 -3.37
C LEU A 77 -8.31 1.74 -4.39
N GLN A 78 -9.56 1.92 -3.97
CA GLN A 78 -10.66 2.35 -4.85
C GLN A 78 -10.44 3.77 -5.39
N GLU A 79 -10.09 4.70 -4.51
CA GLU A 79 -9.86 6.11 -4.89
C GLU A 79 -8.58 6.25 -5.72
N THR A 80 -7.52 5.53 -5.38
CA THR A 80 -6.27 5.53 -6.18
C THR A 80 -6.52 4.94 -7.56
N ALA A 81 -7.32 3.88 -7.69
CA ALA A 81 -7.67 3.31 -8.99
C ALA A 81 -8.45 4.29 -9.87
N ALA A 82 -9.33 5.11 -9.28
CA ALA A 82 -10.05 6.16 -10.00
C ALA A 82 -9.11 7.28 -10.51
N LEU A 83 -8.06 7.61 -9.74
CA LEU A 83 -7.06 8.62 -10.09
C LEU A 83 -5.92 8.08 -10.98
N ALA A 84 -5.70 6.77 -11.00
CA ALA A 84 -4.55 6.16 -11.67
C ALA A 84 -4.52 6.37 -13.18
N GLY A 85 -5.67 6.56 -13.84
CA GLY A 85 -5.73 6.87 -15.27
C GLY A 85 -5.02 5.84 -16.16
N GLY A 86 -5.04 4.56 -15.77
CA GLY A 86 -4.35 3.47 -16.46
C GLY A 86 -2.93 3.15 -15.96
N LYS A 87 -2.42 3.87 -14.96
CA LYS A 87 -1.17 3.53 -14.27
C LYS A 87 -1.34 2.26 -13.43
N THR A 88 -0.26 1.50 -13.28
CA THR A 88 -0.18 0.43 -12.27
C THR A 88 -0.13 1.04 -10.89
N VAL A 89 -0.94 0.53 -9.96
CA VAL A 89 -0.99 1.00 -8.57
C VAL A 89 -0.38 -0.07 -7.67
N GLU A 90 0.62 0.30 -6.90
CA GLU A 90 1.28 -0.55 -5.92
C GLU A 90 1.18 0.12 -4.55
N VAL A 91 0.48 -0.52 -3.62
CA VAL A 91 0.35 -0.04 -2.24
C VAL A 91 0.92 -1.09 -1.31
N GLY A 92 1.99 -0.73 -0.61
CA GLY A 92 2.69 -1.58 0.36
C GLY A 92 2.74 -0.96 1.75
N VAL A 93 3.29 -1.73 2.69
CA VAL A 93 3.48 -1.34 4.09
C VAL A 93 4.95 -1.49 4.50
N ASP A 94 5.43 -0.61 5.36
CA ASP A 94 6.83 -0.55 5.79
C ASP A 94 7.09 -1.14 7.19
N ASN A 95 6.04 -1.56 7.91
CA ASN A 95 6.16 -2.27 9.19
C ASN A 95 6.90 -3.61 9.00
N ARG A 96 8.23 -3.59 9.12
CA ARG A 96 9.13 -4.71 8.80
C ARG A 96 10.31 -4.76 9.78
N SER A 97 10.06 -4.69 11.08
CA SER A 97 11.13 -4.92 12.06
C SER A 97 11.77 -6.30 11.86
N GLN A 98 13.10 -6.33 11.75
CA GLN A 98 13.87 -7.51 11.32
C GLN A 98 13.55 -8.78 12.14
N ASP A 99 13.45 -8.66 13.47
CA ASP A 99 13.16 -9.78 14.35
C ASP A 99 11.76 -10.37 14.11
N LEU A 100 10.77 -9.52 13.80
CA LEU A 100 9.40 -9.95 13.53
C LEU A 100 9.24 -10.48 12.10
N GLU A 101 10.01 -9.94 11.16
CA GLU A 101 10.08 -10.48 9.80
C GLU A 101 10.64 -11.91 9.78
N GLN A 102 11.61 -12.23 10.64
CA GLN A 102 12.10 -13.60 10.76
C GLN A 102 11.01 -14.56 11.24
N ILE A 103 10.22 -14.18 12.26
CA ILE A 103 9.09 -14.98 12.75
C ILE A 103 8.07 -15.21 11.62
N TRP A 104 7.77 -14.16 10.85
CA TRP A 104 6.89 -14.26 9.70
C TRP A 104 7.44 -15.24 8.64
N MET A 105 8.73 -15.15 8.29
CA MET A 105 9.38 -16.04 7.33
C MET A 105 9.35 -17.51 7.78
N ASP A 106 9.63 -17.77 9.05
CA ASP A 106 9.61 -19.13 9.61
C ASP A 106 8.20 -19.76 9.53
N GLY A 107 7.16 -18.94 9.71
CA GLY A 107 5.76 -19.34 9.67
C GLY A 107 5.09 -19.25 8.30
N LEU A 108 5.75 -18.63 7.30
CA LEU A 108 5.14 -18.26 6.03
C LEU A 108 4.60 -19.47 5.28
N PHE A 109 5.34 -20.58 5.26
CA PHE A 109 4.92 -21.79 4.54
C PHE A 109 3.56 -22.30 5.03
N SER A 110 3.43 -22.50 6.35
CA SER A 110 2.18 -22.96 6.96
C SER A 110 1.05 -21.94 6.81
N PHE A 111 1.38 -20.64 6.84
CA PHE A 111 0.41 -19.57 6.64
C PHE A 111 -0.14 -19.59 5.21
N THR A 112 0.75 -19.68 4.22
CA THR A 112 0.39 -19.77 2.81
C THR A 112 -0.44 -21.03 2.53
N GLU A 113 -0.08 -22.18 3.11
CA GLU A 113 -0.90 -23.40 3.03
C GLU A 113 -2.32 -23.14 3.54
N ALA A 114 -2.47 -22.47 4.69
CA ALA A 114 -3.78 -22.16 5.24
C ALA A 114 -4.58 -21.22 4.32
N VAL A 115 -3.94 -20.25 3.67
CA VAL A 115 -4.58 -19.36 2.69
C VAL A 115 -5.00 -20.13 1.44
N ASP A 116 -4.12 -20.95 0.87
CA ASP A 116 -4.38 -21.71 -0.36
C ASP A 116 -5.46 -22.78 -0.17
N LEU A 117 -5.47 -23.45 0.99
CA LEU A 117 -6.50 -24.42 1.38
C LEU A 117 -7.77 -23.77 1.95
N HIS A 118 -7.86 -22.44 1.95
CA HIS A 118 -9.00 -21.67 2.49
C HIS A 118 -9.32 -21.98 3.97
N GLN A 119 -8.32 -22.39 4.75
CA GLN A 119 -8.40 -22.68 6.17
C GLN A 119 -8.25 -21.41 7.01
N TYR A 120 -9.01 -20.35 6.69
CA TYR A 120 -8.84 -19.04 7.33
C TYR A 120 -9.11 -19.06 8.84
N SER A 121 -9.93 -19.99 9.33
CA SER A 121 -10.17 -20.19 10.77
C SER A 121 -8.93 -20.68 11.54
N ARG A 122 -7.95 -21.26 10.85
CA ARG A 122 -6.68 -21.73 11.43
C ARG A 122 -5.70 -20.57 11.66
N ILE A 123 -5.78 -19.50 10.87
CA ILE A 123 -4.83 -18.38 10.91
C ILE A 123 -4.77 -17.72 12.30
N PRO A 124 -5.90 -17.38 12.98
CA PRO A 124 -5.85 -16.81 14.32
C PRO A 124 -5.21 -17.74 15.37
N GLN A 125 -5.38 -19.07 15.21
CA GLN A 125 -4.77 -20.05 16.11
C GLN A 125 -3.26 -20.06 15.93
N MET A 126 -2.78 -20.09 14.68
CA MET A 126 -1.35 -20.01 14.36
C MET A 126 -0.70 -18.74 14.92
N LEU A 127 -1.34 -17.58 14.78
CA LEU A 127 -0.83 -16.33 15.35
C LEU A 127 -0.82 -16.33 16.88
N THR A 128 -1.79 -17.01 17.52
CA THR A 128 -1.79 -17.21 18.98
C THR A 128 -0.60 -18.06 19.41
N GLU A 129 -0.29 -19.12 18.66
CA GLU A 129 0.90 -19.96 18.91
C GLU A 129 2.19 -19.16 18.76
N TRP A 130 2.32 -18.35 17.70
CA TRP A 130 3.49 -17.49 17.49
C TRP A 130 3.62 -16.44 18.59
N LYS A 131 2.51 -15.85 19.04
CA LYS A 131 2.47 -14.92 20.17
C LYS A 131 3.07 -15.55 21.42
N THR A 132 2.65 -16.75 21.77
CA THR A 132 3.16 -17.46 22.96
C THR A 132 4.61 -17.88 22.78
N ALA A 133 4.97 -18.46 21.64
CA ALA A 133 6.32 -18.96 21.38
C ALA A 133 7.38 -17.84 21.38
N HIS A 134 7.06 -16.68 20.80
CA HIS A 134 8.01 -15.57 20.62
C HIS A 134 7.81 -14.42 21.63
N ARG A 135 6.85 -14.56 22.56
CA ARG A 135 6.47 -13.57 23.57
C ARG A 135 6.15 -12.21 22.93
N LEU A 136 5.25 -12.23 21.96
CA LEU A 136 4.76 -11.01 21.30
C LEU A 136 3.72 -10.33 22.20
N ASP A 137 3.67 -9.00 22.16
CA ASP A 137 2.63 -8.23 22.85
C ASP A 137 1.29 -8.41 22.13
N GLU A 138 1.34 -8.42 20.79
CA GLU A 138 0.21 -8.61 19.91
C GLU A 138 0.57 -9.50 18.73
N ALA A 139 -0.36 -10.37 18.35
CA ALA A 139 -0.36 -11.06 17.07
C ALA A 139 -1.83 -11.24 16.69
N SER A 140 -2.25 -10.65 15.59
CA SER A 140 -3.66 -10.62 15.17
C SER A 140 -3.77 -10.75 13.66
N ALA A 141 -4.87 -11.36 13.22
CA ALA A 141 -5.26 -11.40 11.82
C ALA A 141 -6.65 -10.81 11.63
N LEU A 142 -6.79 -10.00 10.60
CA LEU A 142 -8.07 -9.55 10.07
C LEU A 142 -8.19 -10.02 8.63
N MET A 143 -9.40 -10.02 8.10
CA MET A 143 -9.65 -10.45 6.74
C MET A 143 -10.80 -9.64 6.15
N ASP A 144 -10.72 -9.38 4.85
CA ASP A 144 -11.85 -8.91 4.04
C ASP A 144 -12.08 -9.83 2.84
N ASP A 145 -12.85 -9.37 1.86
CA ASP A 145 -13.16 -10.09 0.63
C ASP A 145 -11.92 -10.43 -0.21
N ARG A 146 -10.82 -9.68 -0.09
CA ARG A 146 -9.66 -9.76 -0.97
C ARG A 146 -8.36 -10.14 -0.29
N ASN A 147 -8.18 -9.76 0.99
CA ASN A 147 -6.91 -9.87 1.68
C ASN A 147 -7.07 -10.41 3.09
N VAL A 148 -6.02 -11.08 3.57
CA VAL A 148 -5.73 -11.34 4.97
C VAL A 148 -4.67 -10.35 5.43
N TYR A 149 -4.92 -9.71 6.55
CA TYR A 149 -4.06 -8.71 7.16
C TYR A 149 -3.47 -9.29 8.43
N VAL A 150 -2.15 -9.32 8.54
CA VAL A 150 -1.44 -9.87 9.69
C VAL A 150 -0.67 -8.76 10.37
N TYR A 151 -0.86 -8.63 11.67
CA TYR A 151 -0.11 -7.71 12.52
C TYR A 151 0.59 -8.46 13.64
N MET A 152 1.84 -8.07 13.91
CA MET A 152 2.60 -8.53 15.07
C MET A 152 3.30 -7.35 15.73
N LYS A 153 3.41 -7.38 17.06
CA LYS A 153 4.07 -6.33 17.84
C LYS A 153 4.89 -6.89 18.98
N LYS A 154 6.07 -6.31 19.20
CA LYS A 154 6.92 -6.55 20.37
C LYS A 154 7.66 -5.28 20.78
N GLY A 155 7.22 -4.66 21.88
CA GLY A 155 7.70 -3.38 22.35
C GLY A 155 7.44 -2.28 21.33
N LYS A 156 8.52 -1.76 20.75
CA LYS A 156 8.48 -0.73 19.69
C LYS A 156 8.51 -1.33 18.28
N ASP A 157 8.87 -2.60 18.17
CA ASP A 157 8.94 -3.30 16.89
C ASP A 157 7.56 -3.75 16.47
N ASP A 158 7.27 -3.59 15.19
CA ASP A 158 6.04 -4.09 14.59
C ASP A 158 6.27 -4.64 13.19
N PHE A 159 5.32 -5.48 12.79
CA PHE A 159 5.30 -6.12 11.49
C PHE A 159 3.88 -6.12 10.98
N TYR A 160 3.71 -5.75 9.71
CA TYR A 160 2.42 -5.80 9.03
C TYR A 160 2.57 -6.47 7.67
N ALA A 161 1.67 -7.39 7.35
CA ALA A 161 1.58 -8.02 6.04
C ALA A 161 0.15 -7.98 5.51
N ILE A 162 0.04 -7.69 4.22
CA ILE A 162 -1.19 -7.80 3.43
C ILE A 162 -0.97 -8.98 2.50
N VAL A 163 -1.77 -10.03 2.67
CA VAL A 163 -1.68 -11.26 1.89
C VAL A 163 -2.97 -11.41 1.09
N PRO A 164 -2.91 -11.39 -0.25
CA PRO A 164 -4.08 -11.65 -1.08
C PRO A 164 -4.67 -13.02 -0.77
N ARG A 165 -5.99 -13.09 -0.71
CA ARG A 165 -6.71 -14.37 -0.66
C ARG A 165 -6.52 -15.08 -2.00
N SER A 166 -6.34 -16.38 -1.96
CA SER A 166 -6.39 -17.22 -3.15
C SER A 166 -7.75 -17.00 -3.84
N ALA A 167 -7.73 -16.58 -5.11
CA ALA A 167 -8.94 -16.42 -5.91
C ALA A 167 -9.48 -17.80 -6.31
N GLY A 168 -10.00 -18.55 -5.33
CA GLY A 168 -10.86 -19.68 -5.62
C GLY A 168 -12.17 -19.11 -6.15
N ASN A 169 -12.57 -19.49 -7.37
CA ASN A 169 -13.86 -19.13 -7.96
C ASN A 169 -14.96 -19.21 -6.89
N GLU A 170 -15.42 -18.05 -6.41
CA GLU A 170 -16.60 -17.99 -5.54
C GLU A 170 -17.73 -18.61 -6.35
N VAL A 171 -18.10 -19.84 -6.01
CA VAL A 171 -19.35 -20.42 -6.47
C VAL A 171 -20.42 -19.61 -5.77
N THR A 172 -20.88 -18.56 -6.42
CA THR A 172 -22.07 -17.81 -6.02
C THR A 172 -23.25 -18.75 -6.15
N THR A 173 -23.55 -19.50 -5.09
CA THR A 173 -24.85 -20.14 -4.94
C THR A 173 -25.86 -19.04 -4.72
N HIS A 174 -26.44 -18.53 -5.81
CA HIS A 174 -27.70 -17.82 -5.76
C HIS A 174 -28.76 -18.80 -5.22
N GLY A 175 -29.19 -18.59 -3.98
CA GLY A 175 -30.42 -19.14 -3.42
C GLY A 175 -31.56 -18.14 -3.56
#